data_AF-A0A0C9T9S3-F1
#
_entry.id   AF-A0A0C9T9S3-F1
#
_cell.length_a   1.000
_cell.length_b   1.000
_cell.length_c   1.000
_cell.angle_alpha   90.00
_cell.angle_beta   90.00
_cell.angle_gamma   90.00
#
_symmetry.space_group_name_H-M   'P 1'
#
loop_
_entity.id
_entity.type
_entity.pdbx_description
1 polymer ?
#
loop_
_entity_poly.entity_id
_entity_poly.type
_entity_poly.pdbx_seq_one_letter_code
_entity_poly.pdbx_strand_id
1 'polypeptide(L)'
;MISISSLIPLALLICYTYANPTLNNTVYIISQAETPSLGIDGLTPVGLRRAQHCIPNVFKGLGIGLIISCTPDPDTGACFAAVATVTPLAQSLNLTVNTSCTTGDHAEDDCASNLIASFTQNSTAAILAVWDAGDEDTFVDNLTSNFDGIDIPDQKDDDGVFHHDVFTIVRTGASIRRLSQNCSGIDGKALGTGRLPGEACDT
;
A
#
# COMPACT_ATOMS: atom_id res chain seq x y z
N MET A 1 -24.06 -7.32 -70.43
CA MET A 1 -24.61 -7.48 -69.07
C MET A 1 -23.62 -8.29 -68.23
N ILE A 2 -22.77 -7.65 -67.41
CA ILE A 2 -22.21 -8.24 -66.18
C ILE A 2 -22.05 -7.08 -65.20
N SER A 3 -22.87 -7.05 -64.16
CA SER A 3 -22.83 -6.07 -63.06
C SER A 3 -22.05 -6.70 -61.92
N ILE A 4 -20.85 -6.20 -61.64
CA ILE A 4 -20.02 -6.63 -60.51
C ILE A 4 -20.48 -5.85 -59.27
N SER A 5 -21.22 -6.54 -58.41
CA SER A 5 -21.69 -6.02 -57.13
C SER A 5 -20.53 -6.01 -56.14
N SER A 6 -20.11 -4.81 -55.73
CA SER A 6 -19.06 -4.59 -54.73
C SER A 6 -19.63 -4.84 -53.34
N LEU A 7 -19.19 -5.90 -52.67
CA LEU A 7 -19.47 -6.17 -51.26
C LEU A 7 -18.35 -5.55 -50.43
N ILE A 8 -18.65 -4.46 -49.73
CA ILE A 8 -17.76 -3.83 -48.74
C ILE A 8 -17.97 -4.57 -47.40
N PRO A 9 -16.96 -5.24 -46.83
CA PRO A 9 -17.10 -5.84 -45.51
C PRO A 9 -17.08 -4.72 -44.46
N LEU A 10 -18.20 -4.58 -43.75
CA LEU A 10 -18.33 -3.71 -42.59
C LEU A 10 -17.52 -4.30 -41.42
N ALA A 11 -16.26 -3.92 -41.32
CA ALA A 11 -15.41 -4.25 -40.19
C ALA A 11 -15.94 -3.54 -38.94
N LEU A 12 -16.66 -4.29 -38.08
CA LEU A 12 -16.98 -3.84 -36.72
C LEU A 12 -15.67 -3.70 -35.94
N LEU A 13 -15.13 -2.48 -35.87
CA LEU A 13 -14.13 -2.13 -34.87
C LEU A 13 -14.83 -2.13 -33.50
N ILE A 14 -14.68 -3.23 -32.77
CA ILE A 14 -15.00 -3.29 -31.34
C ILE A 14 -13.95 -2.43 -30.64
N CYS A 15 -14.30 -1.18 -30.35
CA CYS A 15 -13.49 -0.30 -29.52
C CYS A 15 -13.64 -0.78 -28.07
N TYR A 16 -12.73 -1.66 -27.63
CA TYR A 16 -12.63 -2.02 -26.22
C TYR A 16 -12.14 -0.78 -25.47
N THR A 17 -13.06 -0.09 -24.81
CA THR A 17 -12.70 0.91 -23.81
C THR A 17 -12.22 0.13 -22.59
N TYR A 18 -10.90 0.12 -22.36
CA TYR A 18 -10.33 -0.35 -21.11
C TYR A 18 -10.67 0.71 -20.06
N ALA A 19 -11.81 0.55 -19.39
CA ALA A 19 -12.09 1.31 -18.18
C ALA A 19 -11.13 0.79 -17.10
N ASN A 20 -10.40 1.68 -16.44
CA ASN A 20 -9.60 1.29 -15.30
C ASN A 20 -10.52 0.76 -14.19
N PRO A 21 -10.05 -0.22 -13.40
CA PRO A 21 -10.83 -0.69 -12.26
C PRO A 21 -11.06 0.47 -11.27
N THR A 22 -12.20 0.40 -10.57
CA THR A 22 -12.49 1.28 -9.44
C THR A 22 -12.09 0.58 -8.14
N LEU A 23 -11.37 1.28 -7.26
CA LEU A 23 -10.89 0.75 -5.99
C LEU A 23 -11.97 0.94 -4.91
N ASN A 24 -12.87 -0.04 -4.82
CA ASN A 24 -13.95 -0.01 -3.83
C ASN A 24 -13.49 -0.39 -2.41
N ASN A 25 -12.35 -1.08 -2.30
CA ASN A 25 -11.75 -1.52 -1.06
C ASN A 25 -10.92 -0.37 -0.45
N THR A 26 -10.75 -0.38 0.87
CA THR A 26 -9.76 0.51 1.50
C THR A 26 -8.40 -0.15 1.43
N VAL A 27 -7.41 0.55 0.90
CA VAL A 27 -6.01 0.11 0.88
C VAL A 27 -5.26 0.92 1.94
N TYR A 28 -4.67 0.21 2.88
CA TYR A 28 -3.71 0.76 3.84
C TYR A 28 -2.32 0.45 3.32
N ILE A 29 -1.44 1.44 3.34
CA ILE A 29 -0.06 1.32 2.90
C ILE A 29 0.82 1.71 4.08
N ILE A 30 1.74 0.84 4.43
CA ILE A 30 2.79 1.10 5.41
C ILE A 30 4.14 0.76 4.81
N SER A 31 5.17 1.39 5.34
CA SER A 31 6.52 0.91 5.16
C SER A 31 6.91 -0.18 6.17
N GLN A 32 8.04 -0.82 5.94
CA GLN A 32 8.66 -1.72 6.91
C GLN A 32 9.02 -0.99 8.21
N ALA A 33 9.03 -1.71 9.31
CA ALA A 33 9.43 -1.20 10.63
C ALA A 33 10.93 -0.93 10.71
N GLU A 34 11.38 -0.34 11.82
CA GLU A 34 12.75 0.14 12.02
C GLU A 34 13.81 -0.95 11.77
N THR A 35 14.65 -0.75 10.75
CA THR A 35 15.74 -1.63 10.36
C THR A 35 17.09 -1.17 10.93
N PRO A 36 18.07 -2.07 11.09
CA PRO A 36 19.42 -1.68 11.47
C PRO A 36 20.04 -0.68 10.49
N SER A 37 20.91 0.20 10.98
CA SER A 37 21.70 1.07 10.11
C SER A 37 22.73 0.27 9.30
N LEU A 38 23.29 0.93 8.28
CA LEU A 38 24.34 0.38 7.40
C LEU A 38 23.90 -0.80 6.51
N GLY A 39 22.60 -0.93 6.24
CA GLY A 39 22.07 -1.92 5.31
C GLY A 39 22.17 -3.36 5.80
N ILE A 40 22.08 -3.56 7.12
CA ILE A 40 21.99 -4.91 7.69
C ILE A 40 20.53 -5.34 7.69
N ASP A 41 20.27 -6.55 7.18
CA ASP A 41 18.93 -7.09 7.05
C ASP A 41 18.22 -7.31 8.40
N GLY A 42 16.90 -7.20 8.35
CA GLY A 42 16.00 -7.52 9.46
C GLY A 42 15.52 -6.29 10.22
N LEU A 43 14.91 -6.54 11.38
CA LEU A 43 14.30 -5.52 12.23
C LEU A 43 15.16 -5.28 13.48
N THR A 44 15.29 -4.02 13.87
CA THR A 44 15.83 -3.65 15.18
C THR A 44 14.93 -4.15 16.31
N PRO A 45 15.38 -4.13 17.59
CA PRO A 45 14.50 -4.38 18.73
C PRO A 45 13.27 -3.46 18.78
N VAL A 46 13.39 -2.22 18.27
CA VAL A 46 12.27 -1.27 18.17
C VAL A 46 11.32 -1.70 17.05
N GLY A 47 11.84 -2.04 15.87
CA GLY A 47 11.05 -2.52 14.75
C GLY A 47 10.32 -3.81 15.05
N LEU A 48 10.96 -4.74 15.77
CA LEU A 48 10.31 -5.96 16.27
C LEU A 48 9.12 -5.62 17.19
N ARG A 49 9.27 -4.62 18.07
CA ARG A 49 8.17 -4.20 18.96
C ARG A 49 7.01 -3.59 18.16
N ARG A 50 7.30 -2.75 17.16
CA ARG A 50 6.29 -2.19 16.25
C ARG A 50 5.54 -3.31 15.53
N ALA A 51 6.27 -4.24 14.91
CA ALA A 51 5.71 -5.38 14.18
C ALA A 51 4.86 -6.31 15.07
N GLN A 52 5.33 -6.62 16.28
CA GLN A 52 4.68 -7.59 17.16
C GLN A 52 3.50 -7.03 17.95
N HIS A 53 3.54 -5.74 18.31
CA HIS A 53 2.58 -5.18 19.27
C HIS A 53 1.81 -3.99 18.72
N CYS A 54 2.41 -3.14 17.90
CA CYS A 54 1.70 -1.97 17.41
C CYS A 54 0.83 -2.31 16.21
N ILE A 55 1.44 -2.79 15.12
CA ILE A 55 0.76 -3.06 13.85
C ILE A 55 -0.46 -3.99 14.06
N PRO A 56 -0.36 -5.12 14.81
CA PRO A 56 -1.53 -5.92 15.12
C PRO A 56 -2.66 -5.14 15.82
N ASN A 57 -2.35 -4.24 16.76
CA ASN A 57 -3.36 -3.47 17.46
C ASN A 57 -4.02 -2.40 16.58
N VAL A 58 -3.27 -1.79 15.66
CA VAL A 58 -3.79 -0.80 14.71
C VAL A 58 -4.72 -1.47 13.69
N PHE A 59 -4.29 -2.59 13.10
CA PHE A 59 -4.92 -3.12 11.89
C PHE A 59 -5.88 -4.31 12.11
N LYS A 60 -5.81 -5.04 13.23
CA LYS A 60 -6.63 -6.27 13.43
C LYS A 60 -8.15 -6.04 13.31
N GLY A 61 -8.61 -4.85 13.65
CA GLY A 61 -10.04 -4.47 13.63
C GLY A 61 -10.52 -3.88 12.30
N LEU A 62 -9.63 -3.69 11.32
CA LEU A 62 -9.93 -2.97 10.08
C LEU A 62 -10.47 -3.86 8.96
N GLY A 63 -10.72 -5.15 9.25
CA GLY A 63 -11.29 -6.09 8.28
C GLY A 63 -10.36 -6.36 7.09
N ILE A 64 -9.06 -6.47 7.35
CA ILE A 64 -8.07 -6.82 6.32
C ILE A 64 -8.33 -8.25 5.83
N GLY A 65 -8.46 -8.41 4.51
CA GLY A 65 -8.62 -9.71 3.86
C GLY A 65 -7.49 -10.05 2.88
N LEU A 66 -6.60 -9.11 2.61
CA LEU A 66 -5.42 -9.30 1.78
C LEU A 66 -4.25 -8.50 2.34
N ILE A 67 -3.10 -9.16 2.45
CA ILE A 67 -1.83 -8.53 2.81
C ILE A 67 -0.86 -8.78 1.66
N ILE A 68 -0.29 -7.72 1.10
CA ILE A 68 0.68 -7.78 -0.01
C ILE A 68 1.99 -7.16 0.46
N SER A 69 3.10 -7.76 0.07
CA SER A 69 4.45 -7.21 0.20
C SER A 69 5.25 -7.60 -1.04
N CYS A 70 6.41 -6.98 -1.23
CA CYS A 70 7.33 -7.43 -2.26
C CYS A 70 8.00 -8.77 -1.93
N THR A 71 8.48 -9.47 -2.97
CA THR A 71 9.24 -10.72 -2.89
C THR A 71 10.59 -10.47 -2.22
N PRO A 72 10.94 -11.19 -1.13
CA PRO A 72 12.28 -11.13 -0.55
C PRO A 72 13.38 -11.46 -1.55
N ASP A 73 14.35 -10.57 -1.70
CA ASP A 73 15.48 -10.73 -2.60
C ASP A 73 16.75 -11.10 -1.81
N PRO A 74 17.28 -12.33 -1.94
CA PRO A 74 18.46 -12.77 -1.20
C PRO A 74 19.77 -12.10 -1.63
N ASP A 75 19.83 -11.50 -2.82
CA ASP A 75 21.04 -10.86 -3.32
C ASP A 75 21.20 -9.44 -2.77
N THR A 76 20.09 -8.74 -2.56
CA THR A 76 20.07 -7.35 -2.09
C THR A 76 19.61 -7.18 -0.63
N GLY A 77 18.95 -8.19 -0.06
CA GLY A 77 18.32 -8.11 1.27
C GLY A 77 16.97 -7.39 1.26
N ALA A 78 16.49 -6.95 0.09
CA ALA A 78 15.24 -6.22 -0.05
C ALA A 78 14.03 -7.07 0.37
N CYS A 79 13.00 -6.39 0.87
CA CYS A 79 11.68 -6.91 1.26
C CYS A 79 11.65 -7.87 2.45
N PHE A 80 12.79 -8.36 2.95
CA PHE A 80 12.82 -9.20 4.16
C PHE A 80 12.25 -8.45 5.37
N ALA A 81 12.62 -7.18 5.55
CA ALA A 81 12.10 -6.35 6.63
C ALA A 81 10.62 -6.02 6.45
N ALA A 82 10.16 -5.71 5.23
CA ALA A 82 8.74 -5.49 4.92
C ALA A 82 7.88 -6.71 5.28
N VAL A 83 8.28 -7.90 4.82
CA VAL A 83 7.58 -9.16 5.15
C VAL A 83 7.60 -9.43 6.65
N ALA A 84 8.75 -9.27 7.31
CA ALA A 84 8.88 -9.48 8.76
C ALA A 84 7.99 -8.51 9.57
N THR A 85 7.81 -7.29 9.08
CA THR A 85 7.02 -6.23 9.73
C THR A 85 5.55 -6.62 9.88
N VAL A 86 4.98 -7.27 8.86
CA VAL A 86 3.54 -7.57 8.82
C VAL A 86 3.21 -9.02 9.15
N THR A 87 4.21 -9.91 9.17
CA THR A 87 4.02 -11.33 9.51
C THR A 87 3.24 -11.57 10.82
N PRO A 88 3.51 -10.85 11.94
CA PRO A 88 2.74 -11.05 13.18
C PRO A 88 1.25 -10.70 13.03
N LEU A 89 0.91 -9.64 12.28
CA LEU A 89 -0.47 -9.29 11.98
C LEU A 89 -1.12 -10.37 11.10
N ALA A 90 -0.44 -10.80 10.03
CA ALA A 90 -0.93 -11.84 9.14
C ALA A 90 -1.29 -13.12 9.89
N GLN A 91 -0.39 -13.57 10.79
CA GLN A 91 -0.64 -14.71 11.68
C GLN A 91 -1.85 -14.48 12.59
N SER A 92 -1.99 -13.29 13.17
CA SER A 92 -3.13 -12.97 14.06
C SER A 92 -4.47 -12.96 13.34
N LEU A 93 -4.46 -12.64 12.04
CA LEU A 93 -5.63 -12.65 11.16
C LEU A 93 -5.85 -13.99 10.45
N ASN A 94 -4.97 -14.97 10.66
CA ASN A 94 -4.95 -16.23 9.91
C ASN A 94 -4.90 -16.02 8.39
N LEU A 95 -4.08 -15.06 7.95
CA LEU A 95 -3.78 -14.74 6.57
C LEU A 95 -2.31 -15.03 6.26
N THR A 96 -2.00 -15.13 4.97
CA THR A 96 -0.62 -15.16 4.46
C THR A 96 -0.25 -13.80 3.88
N VAL A 97 1.03 -13.45 3.95
CA VAL A 97 1.57 -12.30 3.20
C VAL A 97 1.77 -12.75 1.75
N ASN A 98 1.09 -12.10 0.81
CA ASN A 98 1.31 -12.34 -0.61
C ASN A 98 2.58 -11.61 -1.05
N THR A 99 3.61 -12.37 -1.40
CA THR A 99 4.92 -11.88 -1.82
C THR A 99 5.22 -12.24 -3.28
N SER A 100 4.23 -12.14 -4.16
CA SER A 100 4.41 -12.49 -5.58
C SER A 100 4.94 -11.34 -6.45
N CYS A 101 4.94 -10.11 -5.95
CA CYS A 101 5.41 -8.94 -6.69
C CYS A 101 6.88 -8.65 -6.38
N THR A 102 7.72 -8.64 -7.40
CA THR A 102 9.15 -8.32 -7.29
C THR A 102 9.38 -6.82 -7.00
N THR A 103 10.58 -6.48 -6.55
CA THR A 103 11.04 -5.10 -6.34
C THR A 103 12.32 -4.82 -7.15
N GLY A 104 12.79 -3.56 -7.16
CA GLY A 104 14.04 -3.13 -7.79
C GLY A 104 13.99 -3.14 -9.33
N ASP A 105 15.12 -3.46 -9.97
CA ASP A 105 15.25 -3.47 -11.45
C ASP A 105 14.37 -4.53 -12.14
N HIS A 106 13.73 -5.41 -11.37
CA HIS A 106 12.82 -6.44 -11.83
C HIS A 106 11.37 -6.18 -11.39
N ALA A 107 11.08 -5.02 -10.81
CA ALA A 107 9.72 -4.65 -10.43
C ALA A 107 8.82 -4.62 -11.68
N GLU A 108 7.70 -5.32 -11.60
CA GLU A 108 6.60 -5.16 -12.54
C GLU A 108 5.72 -4.02 -12.04
N ASP A 109 5.71 -2.90 -12.76
CA ASP A 109 5.02 -1.66 -12.36
C ASP A 109 3.55 -1.88 -11.95
N ASP A 110 2.89 -2.85 -12.59
CA ASP A 110 1.46 -3.14 -12.38
C ASP A 110 1.18 -4.39 -11.53
N CYS A 111 2.19 -5.09 -10.98
CA CYS A 111 1.93 -6.35 -10.28
C CYS A 111 1.00 -6.16 -9.07
N ALA A 112 1.32 -5.18 -8.22
CA ALA A 112 0.53 -4.94 -7.00
C ALA A 112 -0.88 -4.41 -7.33
N SER A 113 -0.99 -3.51 -8.31
CA SER A 113 -2.29 -2.98 -8.75
C SER A 113 -3.16 -4.09 -9.35
N ASN A 114 -2.58 -5.02 -10.11
CA ASN A 114 -3.29 -6.19 -10.66
C ASN A 114 -3.76 -7.18 -9.59
N LEU A 115 -2.95 -7.44 -8.55
CA LEU A 115 -3.36 -8.25 -7.41
C LEU A 115 -4.54 -7.61 -6.68
N ILE A 116 -4.46 -6.31 -6.43
CA ILE A 116 -5.51 -5.53 -5.78
C ILE A 116 -6.79 -5.57 -6.62
N ALA A 117 -6.70 -5.28 -7.92
CA ALA A 117 -7.83 -5.30 -8.84
C ALA A 117 -8.49 -6.68 -8.94
N SER A 118 -7.71 -7.75 -8.86
CA SER A 118 -8.23 -9.13 -8.85
C SER A 118 -8.96 -9.46 -7.55
N PHE A 119 -8.45 -8.97 -6.43
CA PHE A 119 -9.08 -9.15 -5.12
C PHE A 119 -10.39 -8.37 -4.98
N THR A 120 -10.42 -7.11 -5.45
CA THR A 120 -11.59 -6.24 -5.34
C THR A 120 -12.79 -6.75 -6.14
N GLN A 121 -12.58 -7.57 -7.17
CA GLN A 121 -13.66 -8.24 -7.91
C GLN A 121 -14.42 -9.26 -7.06
N ASN A 122 -13.78 -9.84 -6.04
CA ASN A 122 -14.31 -10.98 -5.30
C ASN A 122 -14.52 -10.69 -3.80
N SER A 123 -14.05 -9.54 -3.31
CA SER A 123 -14.04 -9.21 -1.90
C SER A 123 -14.17 -7.71 -1.67
N THR A 124 -14.86 -7.33 -0.59
CA THR A 124 -14.97 -5.95 -0.09
C THR A 124 -14.07 -5.68 1.12
N ALA A 125 -13.31 -6.69 1.57
CA ALA A 125 -12.41 -6.57 2.71
C ALA A 125 -11.28 -5.56 2.44
N ALA A 126 -10.72 -4.96 3.47
CA ALA A 126 -9.61 -4.04 3.30
C ALA A 126 -8.32 -4.76 2.91
N ILE A 127 -7.38 -4.01 2.36
CA ILE A 127 -6.08 -4.50 1.89
C ILE A 127 -4.99 -3.77 2.67
N LEU A 128 -3.94 -4.48 3.04
CA LEU A 128 -2.72 -3.90 3.60
C LEU A 128 -1.55 -4.18 2.65
N ALA A 129 -0.92 -3.13 2.13
CA ALA A 129 0.32 -3.20 1.37
C ALA A 129 1.50 -2.75 2.24
N VAL A 130 2.61 -3.47 2.15
CA VAL A 130 3.81 -3.22 2.95
C VAL A 130 5.04 -3.26 2.05
N TRP A 131 5.79 -2.16 1.99
CA TRP A 131 6.99 -2.05 1.13
C TRP A 131 8.20 -1.56 1.91
N ASP A 132 9.37 -1.62 1.30
CA ASP A 132 10.57 -1.04 1.87
C ASP A 132 10.55 0.50 1.82
N ALA A 133 11.20 1.09 2.80
CA ALA A 133 11.37 2.51 3.03
C ALA A 133 12.08 3.14 1.85
N GLY A 134 11.46 4.19 1.30
CA GLY A 134 11.93 4.86 0.08
C GLY A 134 11.21 4.43 -1.20
N ASP A 135 10.53 3.28 -1.19
CA ASP A 135 9.73 2.81 -2.33
C ASP A 135 8.21 3.04 -2.13
N GLU A 136 7.79 3.56 -0.97
CA GLU A 136 6.36 3.80 -0.68
C GLU A 136 5.73 4.79 -1.66
N ASP A 137 6.38 5.93 -1.93
CA ASP A 137 5.83 6.95 -2.82
C ASP A 137 5.69 6.41 -4.25
N THR A 138 6.71 5.72 -4.76
CA THR A 138 6.66 5.03 -6.05
C THR A 138 5.54 3.98 -6.09
N PHE A 139 5.37 3.21 -5.01
CA PHE A 139 4.29 2.24 -4.89
C PHE A 139 2.91 2.92 -4.92
N VAL A 140 2.74 4.01 -4.17
CA VAL A 140 1.50 4.79 -4.13
C VAL A 140 1.19 5.34 -5.52
N ASP A 141 2.16 5.98 -6.18
CA ASP A 141 1.98 6.55 -7.51
C ASP A 141 1.60 5.49 -8.55
N ASN A 142 2.30 4.34 -8.56
CA ASN A 142 1.97 3.22 -9.44
C ASN A 142 0.59 2.65 -9.14
N LEU A 143 0.23 2.54 -7.86
CA LEU A 143 -1.08 2.07 -7.46
C LEU A 143 -2.16 3.03 -7.97
N THR A 144 -2.08 4.32 -7.67
CA THR A 144 -3.13 5.27 -8.02
C THR A 144 -3.25 5.54 -9.51
N SER A 145 -2.15 5.44 -10.27
CA SER A 145 -2.19 5.60 -11.73
C SER A 145 -3.00 4.50 -12.42
N ASN A 146 -3.16 3.35 -11.77
CA ASN A 146 -3.91 2.19 -12.26
C ASN A 146 -5.39 2.15 -11.82
N PHE A 147 -5.84 3.07 -10.97
CA PHE A 147 -7.22 3.13 -10.47
C PHE A 147 -7.83 4.51 -10.68
N ASP A 148 -9.03 4.54 -11.28
CA ASP A 148 -9.71 5.81 -11.52
C ASP A 148 -10.23 6.43 -10.20
N GLY A 149 -10.24 7.76 -10.15
CA GLY A 149 -10.89 8.53 -9.09
C GLY A 149 -10.12 8.58 -7.77
N ILE A 150 -8.81 8.41 -7.80
CA ILE A 150 -7.92 8.68 -6.68
C ILE A 150 -7.19 9.99 -6.97
N ASP A 151 -7.34 10.96 -6.05
CA ASP A 151 -6.63 12.23 -6.10
C ASP A 151 -5.52 12.19 -5.04
N ILE A 152 -4.26 12.19 -5.49
CA ILE A 152 -3.10 12.34 -4.61
C ILE A 152 -2.92 13.84 -4.38
N PRO A 153 -3.21 14.37 -3.18
CA PRO A 153 -2.80 15.73 -2.88
C PRO A 153 -1.27 15.78 -2.93
N ASP A 154 -0.70 16.83 -3.55
CA ASP A 154 0.74 17.13 -3.55
C ASP A 154 1.25 17.36 -2.11
N GLN A 155 1.34 16.31 -1.30
CA GLN A 155 1.79 16.37 0.09
C GLN A 155 3.31 16.22 0.08
N LYS A 156 3.97 17.33 -0.27
CA LYS A 156 5.39 17.57 0.00
C LYS A 156 5.60 17.79 1.50
N ASP A 157 5.36 16.77 2.30
CA ASP A 157 5.85 16.73 3.68
C ASP A 157 7.34 16.37 3.61
N ASP A 158 8.14 17.25 3.00
CA ASP A 158 9.58 17.10 2.86
C ASP A 158 10.25 17.69 4.11
N ASP A 159 10.10 16.99 5.23
CA ASP A 159 10.98 17.22 6.38
C ASP A 159 12.32 16.47 6.21
N GLY A 160 12.48 15.73 5.11
CA GLY A 160 13.64 14.90 4.80
C GLY A 160 13.82 13.72 5.74
N VAL A 161 12.81 13.40 6.57
CA VAL A 161 12.86 12.32 7.56
C VAL A 161 11.87 11.23 7.16
N PHE A 162 12.36 9.99 7.22
CA PHE A 162 11.53 8.83 7.00
C PHE A 162 10.74 8.46 8.26
N HIS A 163 9.43 8.22 8.12
CA HIS A 163 8.51 7.98 9.24
C HIS A 163 7.92 6.56 9.19
N HIS A 164 8.51 5.63 9.98
CA HIS A 164 8.00 4.25 10.14
C HIS A 164 6.63 4.20 10.85
N ASP A 165 6.22 5.31 11.47
CA ASP A 165 5.01 5.46 12.26
C ASP A 165 3.85 6.06 11.49
N VAL A 166 3.98 6.30 10.20
CA VAL A 166 2.90 6.79 9.35
C VAL A 166 2.33 5.64 8.52
N PHE A 167 1.04 5.72 8.22
CA PHE A 167 0.39 4.87 7.24
C PHE A 167 -0.54 5.69 6.36
N THR A 168 -0.61 5.30 5.09
CA THR A 168 -1.38 5.95 4.06
C THR A 168 -2.68 5.18 3.82
N ILE A 169 -3.81 5.89 3.72
CA ILE A 169 -5.12 5.34 3.38
C ILE A 169 -5.49 5.79 1.98
N VAL A 170 -5.77 4.83 1.10
CA VAL A 170 -6.20 5.04 -0.27
C VAL A 170 -7.58 4.43 -0.48
N ARG A 171 -8.49 5.19 -1.09
CA ARG A 171 -9.86 4.78 -1.42
C ARG A 171 -10.42 5.63 -2.56
N THR A 172 -11.06 5.02 -3.56
CA THR A 172 -11.69 5.78 -4.67
C THR A 172 -12.73 6.77 -4.16
N GLY A 173 -12.72 7.98 -4.72
CA GLY A 173 -13.63 9.07 -4.37
C GLY A 173 -13.34 9.74 -3.02
N ALA A 174 -12.22 9.40 -2.38
CA ALA A 174 -11.73 10.04 -1.16
C ALA A 174 -10.31 10.58 -1.38
N SER A 175 -9.96 11.64 -0.66
CA SER A 175 -8.57 12.10 -0.61
C SER A 175 -7.69 11.08 0.11
N ILE A 176 -6.44 10.95 -0.33
CA ILE A 176 -5.43 10.18 0.40
C ILE A 176 -5.22 10.81 1.78
N ARG A 177 -5.16 9.96 2.81
CA ARG A 177 -4.94 10.39 4.20
C ARG A 177 -3.74 9.67 4.78
N ARG A 178 -2.79 10.42 5.34
CA ARG A 178 -1.71 9.89 6.18
C ARG A 178 -2.10 10.00 7.64
N LEU A 179 -1.90 8.94 8.40
CA LEU A 179 -2.19 8.88 9.83
C LEU A 179 -1.02 8.28 10.58
N SER A 180 -0.81 8.70 11.82
CA SER A 180 0.14 8.04 12.71
C SER A 180 -0.43 6.72 13.23
N GLN A 181 0.42 5.69 13.32
CA GLN A 181 0.15 4.42 13.97
C GLN A 181 -0.03 4.59 15.50
N ASN A 182 0.52 5.66 16.07
CA ASN A 182 0.44 6.04 17.49
C ASN A 182 0.85 4.90 18.44
N CYS A 183 1.95 4.23 18.09
CA CYS A 183 2.58 3.15 18.84
C CYS A 183 3.17 3.68 20.15
N SER A 184 2.51 3.35 21.28
CA SER A 184 2.93 3.81 22.61
C SER A 184 4.38 3.43 22.92
N GLY A 185 5.19 4.44 23.27
CA GLY A 185 6.60 4.27 23.64
C GLY A 185 7.54 3.97 22.47
N ILE A 186 7.05 4.07 21.22
CA ILE A 186 7.84 3.97 20.00
C ILE A 186 7.72 5.27 19.20
N ASP A 187 6.49 5.70 18.93
CA ASP A 187 6.22 6.87 18.10
C ASP A 187 6.47 8.16 18.88
N GLY A 188 7.05 9.14 18.21
CA GLY A 188 7.09 10.53 18.69
C GLY A 188 5.73 11.23 18.54
N LYS A 189 5.63 12.50 18.93
CA LYS A 189 4.51 13.34 18.46
C LYS A 189 4.70 13.59 16.96
N ALA A 190 3.91 12.95 16.10
CA ALA A 190 3.92 13.25 14.67
C ALA A 190 3.50 14.71 14.42
N LEU A 191 4.22 15.42 13.54
CA LEU A 191 3.84 16.77 13.10
C LEU A 191 2.43 16.72 12.49
N GLY A 192 1.56 17.65 12.88
CA GLY A 192 0.14 17.66 12.48
C GLY A 192 -0.81 16.81 13.34
N THR A 193 -0.32 16.01 14.28
CA THR A 193 -1.17 15.22 15.22
C THR A 193 -1.27 15.83 16.63
N GLY A 194 -0.58 16.95 16.86
CA GLY A 194 -0.66 17.69 18.11
C GLY A 194 -1.92 18.54 18.18
N ARG A 195 -2.86 18.20 19.07
CA ARG A 195 -3.73 19.21 19.66
C ARG A 195 -2.81 20.30 20.23
N LEU A 196 -3.02 21.55 19.82
CA LEU A 196 -2.33 22.71 20.40
C LEU A 196 -2.43 22.60 21.92
N PRO A 197 -1.35 22.84 22.68
CA PRO A 197 -1.44 22.92 24.13
C PRO A 197 -2.28 24.17 24.45
N GLY A 198 -3.57 23.97 24.70
CA GLY A 198 -4.51 25.08 24.95
C GLY A 198 -5.98 24.72 25.06
N GLU A 199 -6.48 23.60 24.52
CA GLU A 199 -7.89 23.22 24.71
C GLU A 199 -8.03 22.20 25.83
N ALA A 200 -8.06 22.73 27.05
CA ALA A 200 -8.79 22.13 28.15
C ALA A 200 -10.28 22.13 27.79
N CYS A 201 -10.86 20.93 27.70
CA CYS A 201 -12.28 20.74 27.96
C CYS A 201 -12.41 19.46 28.77
N ASP A 202 -12.38 19.61 30.10
CA ASP A 202 -13.28 18.85 30.96
C ASP A 202 -13.63 19.70 32.19
N THR A 203 -14.95 19.84 32.37
CA THR A 203 -15.76 20.57 33.37
C THR A 203 -15.92 22.09 33.24
#